data_AF-A0A532ALU5-F1
#
_entry.id   AF-A0A532ALU5-F1
#
_cell.length_a   1.000
_cell.length_b   1.000
_cell.length_c   1.000
_cell.angle_alpha   90.00
_cell.angle_beta   90.00
_cell.angle_gamma   90.00
#
_symmetry.space_group_name_H-M   'P 1'
#
loop_
_entity.id
_entity.type
_entity.pdbx_description
1 polymer ?
#
loop_
_entity_poly.entity_id
_entity_poly.type
_entity_poly.pdbx_seq_one_letter_code
_entity_poly.pdbx_strand_id
1 'polypeptide(L)' 'MGAPVSIAFQPAKLQTDLSSQRRVLVAGGAGFLGSHLCERLLHDGHSVICVDNFSTGRLENLRHLL' A
#
# COMPACT_ATOMS: atom_id res chain seq x y z
N MET A 1 -4.18 -26.18 23.76
CA MET A 1 -2.90 -26.16 23.02
C MET A 1 -3.10 -25.33 21.75
N GLY A 2 -2.81 -24.04 21.80
CA GLY A 2 -2.86 -23.17 20.61
C GLY A 2 -1.50 -23.17 19.93
N ALA A 3 -1.44 -23.50 18.65
CA ALA A 3 -0.20 -23.42 17.89
C ALA A 3 0.27 -21.95 17.85
N PRO A 4 1.57 -21.67 18.03
CA PRO A 4 2.09 -20.32 17.87
C PRO A 4 1.91 -19.89 16.40
N VAL A 5 1.36 -18.70 16.18
CA VAL A 5 1.34 -18.07 14.85
C VAL A 5 2.75 -17.59 14.56
N SER A 6 3.54 -18.42 13.88
CA SER A 6 4.85 -18.03 13.40
C SER A 6 4.69 -17.08 12.21
N ILE A 7 5.00 -15.79 12.39
CA ILE A 7 5.11 -14.84 11.29
C ILE A 7 6.42 -15.15 10.56
N ALA A 8 6.33 -15.92 9.47
CA ALA A 8 7.44 -16.13 8.56
C ALA A 8 7.57 -14.92 7.62
N PHE A 9 8.60 -14.09 7.81
CA PHE A 9 8.98 -13.08 6.83
C PHE A 9 9.58 -13.79 5.61
N GLN A 10 8.77 -14.05 4.59
CA GLN A 10 9.28 -14.47 3.30
C GLN A 10 9.78 -13.21 2.57
N PRO A 11 11.09 -13.06 2.31
CA PRO A 11 11.56 -11.99 1.45
C PRO A 11 10.86 -12.15 0.10
N ALA A 12 10.21 -11.08 -0.38
CA ALA A 12 9.55 -11.10 -1.66
C ALA A 12 10.56 -11.52 -2.73
N LYS A 13 10.45 -12.74 -3.25
CA LYS A 13 11.12 -13.11 -4.49
C LYS A 13 10.67 -12.09 -5.54
N LEU A 14 11.60 -11.56 -6.34
CA LEU A 14 11.27 -10.72 -7.49
C LEU A 14 10.48 -11.59 -8.49
N GLN A 15 9.17 -11.69 -8.28
CA GLN A 15 8.27 -12.43 -9.15
C GLN A 15 8.06 -11.60 -10.42
N THR A 16 8.58 -12.09 -11.53
CA THR A 16 8.36 -11.58 -12.89
C THR A 16 7.06 -12.15 -13.46
N ASP A 17 5.99 -12.17 -12.66
CA ASP A 17 4.69 -12.57 -13.17
C ASP A 17 4.20 -11.52 -14.19
N LEU A 18 3.73 -12.01 -15.33
CA LEU A 18 3.26 -11.22 -16.47
C LEU A 18 1.89 -10.58 -16.16
N SER A 19 1.21 -11.00 -15.08
CA SER A 19 0.07 -10.28 -14.51
C SER A 19 0.57 -9.12 -13.64
N SER A 20 0.64 -7.93 -14.24
CA SER A 20 1.34 -6.77 -13.69
C SER A 20 0.66 -6.13 -12.47
N GLN A 21 -0.53 -6.59 -12.05
CA GLN A 21 -1.28 -5.97 -10.96
C GLN A 21 -0.85 -6.51 -9.60
N ARG A 22 -0.16 -5.68 -8.82
CA ARG A 22 0.29 -6.02 -7.46
C ARG A 22 -0.66 -5.44 -6.41
N ARG A 23 -0.61 -6.02 -5.21
CA ARG A 23 -1.19 -5.43 -3.99
C ARG A 23 -0.09 -4.74 -3.20
N VAL A 24 -0.20 -3.43 -3.04
CA VAL A 24 0.85 -2.57 -2.47
C VAL A 24 0.34 -1.92 -1.19
N LEU A 25 1.14 -1.96 -0.12
CA LEU A 25 0.88 -1.19 1.09
C LEU A 25 1.71 0.09 1.06
N VAL A 26 1.05 1.23 1.26
CA VAL A 26 1.68 2.55 1.34
C VAL A 26 1.51 3.07 2.77
N ALA A 27 2.62 3.11 3.52
CA ALA A 27 2.67 3.75 4.83
C ALA A 27 2.83 5.28 4.65
N GLY A 28 2.08 6.07 5.42
CA GLY A 28 2.01 7.52 5.24
C GLY A 28 1.21 7.94 4.00
N GLY A 29 0.25 7.10 3.57
CA GLY A 29 -0.46 7.29 2.31
C GLY A 29 -1.38 8.53 2.26
N ALA A 30 -1.74 9.13 3.40
CA ALA A 30 -2.49 10.38 3.46
C ALA A 30 -1.57 11.63 3.52
N GLY A 31 -0.24 11.46 3.49
CA GLY A 31 0.73 12.54 3.34
C GLY A 31 0.85 13.05 1.90
N PHE A 32 1.65 14.11 1.69
CA PHE A 32 1.85 14.70 0.35
C PHE A 32 2.40 13.68 -0.66
N LEU A 33 3.55 13.05 -0.38
CA LEU A 33 4.11 12.05 -1.29
C LEU A 33 3.29 10.76 -1.34
N GLY A 34 2.75 10.35 -0.18
CA GLY A 34 1.99 9.12 -0.05
C GLY A 34 0.74 9.10 -0.93
N SER A 35 -0.01 10.21 -0.99
CA SER A 35 -1.25 10.28 -1.77
C SER A 35 -0.98 10.23 -3.28
N HIS A 36 0.05 10.93 -3.76
CA HIS A 36 0.45 10.91 -5.17
C HIS A 36 1.04 9.54 -5.57
N LEU A 37 1.74 8.86 -4.65
CA LEU A 37 2.17 7.48 -4.88
C LEU A 37 0.96 6.53 -4.98
N CYS A 38 -0.04 6.68 -4.09
CA CYS A 38 -1.29 5.92 -4.18
C CYS A 38 -1.98 6.15 -5.52
N GLU A 39 -2.14 7.41 -5.95
CA GLU A 39 -2.70 7.79 -7.24
C GLU A 39 -1.97 7.08 -8.39
N ARG A 40 -0.65 7.18 -8.42
CA ARG A 40 0.17 6.58 -9.48
C ARG A 40 0.04 5.06 -9.53
N LEU A 41 0.09 4.39 -8.37
CA LEU A 41 -0.04 2.94 -8.29
C LEU A 41 -1.44 2.47 -8.72
N LEU A 42 -2.49 3.19 -8.33
CA LEU A 42 -3.86 2.91 -8.78
C LEU A 42 -3.99 3.10 -10.29
N HIS A 43 -3.44 4.19 -10.84
CA HIS A 43 -3.40 4.45 -12.27
C HIS A 43 -2.68 3.35 -13.06
N ASP A 44 -1.60 2.79 -12.50
CA ASP A 44 -0.85 1.68 -13.09
C ASP A 44 -1.57 0.30 -12.89
N GLY A 45 -2.79 0.31 -12.33
CA GLY A 45 -3.66 -0.85 -12.17
C GLY A 45 -3.39 -1.68 -10.92
N HIS A 46 -2.59 -1.18 -9.97
CA HIS A 46 -2.33 -1.90 -8.73
C HIS A 46 -3.45 -1.69 -7.71
N SER A 47 -3.64 -2.68 -6.83
CA SER A 47 -4.46 -2.50 -5.62
C SER A 47 -3.63 -1.86 -4.52
N VAL A 48 -4.11 -0.76 -3.94
CA VAL A 48 -3.37 -0.03 -2.91
C VAL A 48 -4.06 -0.13 -1.55
N ILE A 49 -3.29 -0.44 -0.51
CA ILE A 49 -3.69 -0.34 0.90
C ILE A 49 -2.97 0.86 1.49
N CYS A 50 -3.69 1.96 1.67
CA CYS A 50 -3.17 3.15 2.33
C CYS A 50 -3.26 3.00 3.85
N VAL A 51 -2.12 3.12 4.54
CA VAL A 51 -2.04 3.14 6.01
C VAL A 51 -1.47 4.49 6.43
N ASP A 52 -2.19 5.22 7.28
CA ASP A 52 -1.76 6.50 7.82
C ASP A 52 -2.33 6.70 9.22
N ASN A 53 -1.58 7.39 10.09
CA ASN A 53 -2.02 7.74 11.45
C ASN A 53 -2.46 9.20 11.57
N PHE A 54 -2.45 9.95 10.47
CA PHE A 54 -2.80 11.37 10.37
C PHE A 54 -2.00 12.30 11.29
N SER A 55 -0.74 11.94 11.61
CA SER A 55 0.16 12.83 12.37
C SER A 55 0.41 14.15 11.62
N THR A 56 0.68 14.06 10.31
CA THR A 56 0.75 15.21 9.38
C THR A 56 -0.06 15.00 8.11
N GLY A 57 -0.57 13.78 7.89
CA GLY A 57 -1.44 13.43 6.77
C GLY A 57 -2.82 14.08 6.89
N ARG A 58 -3.50 14.22 5.75
CA ARG A 58 -4.82 14.86 5.64
C ARG A 58 -5.73 14.05 4.75
N LEU A 59 -6.99 13.86 5.15
CA LEU A 59 -7.97 13.15 4.33
C LEU A 59 -8.19 13.86 2.99
N GLU A 60 -8.04 15.19 2.96
CA GLU A 60 -8.09 16.03 1.75
C GLU A 60 -7.13 15.52 0.67
N ASN A 61 -5.95 15.03 1.05
CA ASN A 61 -4.96 14.49 0.11
C ASN A 61 -5.45 13.21 -0.58
N LEU A 62 -6.44 12.50 -0.01
CA LEU A 62 -7.00 11.27 -0.59
C LEU A 62 -8.34 11.48 -1.30
N ARG A 63 -8.97 12.67 -1.19
CA ARG A 63 -10.32 12.91 -1.74
C ARG A 63 -10.45 12.69 -3.24
N HIS A 64 -9.35 12.79 -3.98
CA HIS A 64 -9.33 12.55 -5.43
C HIS A 64 -9.25 11.05 -5.80
N LEU A 65 -9.09 10.17 -4.80
CA LEU A 65 -8.96 8.72 -4.96
C LEU A 65 -10.18 7.94 -4.43
N LEU A 66 -11.15 8.62 -3.82
CA LEU A 66 -12.37 8.07 -3.22
C LEU A 66 -13.59 8.43 -4.07
#